data_AF-A0A7W1DXE2-F1
#
_entry.id   AF-A0A7W1DXE2-F1
#
_cell.length_a   1.000
_cell.length_b   1.000
_cell.length_c   1.000
_cell.angle_alpha   90.00
_cell.angle_beta   90.00
_cell.angle_gamma   90.00
#
_symmetry.space_group_name_H-M   'P 1'
#
loop_
_entity.id
_entity.type
_entity.pdbx_description
1 polymer ?
#
loop_
_entity_poly.entity_id
_entity_poly.type
_entity_poly.pdbx_seq_one_letter_code
_entity_poly.pdbx_strand_id
1 'polypeptide(L)'
;MNTFDEEMRRTAFQKKGVSRQPPAAVLDQAIAFFAERGYRAGRTGRPNQVFVMGRAEGGLPRVTGEVAARADVGKPGVTLVTMDAVGERLGPAMAEFAALLRQRRQPPAPAPEVKEHPPETP
;
A
#
# COMPACT_ATOMS: atom_id res chain seq x y z
N MET A 1 1.94 -32.20 4.13
CA MET A 1 1.77 -30.77 3.77
C MET A 1 2.79 -30.47 2.68
N ASN A 2 2.42 -29.81 1.58
CA ASN A 2 3.40 -29.42 0.56
C ASN A 2 4.29 -28.29 1.11
N THR A 3 5.61 -28.37 0.95
CA THR A 3 6.57 -27.33 1.38
C THR A 3 6.23 -25.95 0.79
N PHE A 4 5.66 -25.90 -0.42
CA PHE A 4 5.16 -24.67 -1.02
C PHE A 4 3.98 -24.06 -0.27
N ASP A 5 3.03 -24.89 0.20
CA ASP A 5 1.86 -24.40 0.94
C ASP A 5 2.26 -23.82 2.30
N GLU A 6 3.26 -24.44 2.94
CA GLU A 6 3.85 -23.94 4.18
C GLU A 6 4.56 -22.61 3.95
N GLU A 7 5.31 -22.47 2.86
CA GLU A 7 5.99 -21.21 2.50
C GLU A 7 5.00 -20.11 2.13
N MET A 8 3.94 -20.43 1.40
CA MET A 8 2.87 -19.48 1.09
C MET A 8 2.20 -19.00 2.39
N ARG A 9 1.90 -19.91 3.32
CA ARG A 9 1.27 -19.54 4.59
C ARG A 9 2.21 -18.73 5.49
N ARG A 10 3.50 -19.04 5.50
CA ARG A 10 4.53 -18.30 6.26
C ARG A 10 4.66 -16.85 5.76
N THR A 11 4.57 -16.66 4.45
CA THR A 11 4.81 -15.36 3.79
C THR A 11 3.53 -14.63 3.41
N ALA A 12 2.37 -15.17 3.78
CA ALA A 12 1.09 -14.55 3.54
C ALA A 12 0.98 -13.23 4.30
N PHE A 13 0.63 -12.18 3.57
CA PHE A 13 0.32 -10.88 4.08
C PHE A 13 -1.11 -10.54 3.73
N GLN A 14 -1.85 -10.02 4.71
CA GLN A 14 -3.17 -9.46 4.47
C GLN A 14 -3.37 -8.24 5.36
N LYS A 15 -3.78 -7.11 4.76
CA LYS A 15 -4.03 -5.88 5.50
C LYS A 15 -5.11 -5.03 4.85
N LYS A 16 -5.86 -4.34 5.70
CA LYS A 16 -6.82 -3.31 5.29
C LYS A 16 -6.28 -1.94 5.66
N GLY A 17 -6.50 -0.98 4.77
CA GLY A 17 -6.18 0.43 4.93
C GLY A 17 -7.36 1.29 4.51
N VAL A 18 -7.35 2.55 4.92
CA VAL A 18 -8.32 3.55 4.46
C VAL A 18 -7.55 4.74 3.89
N SER A 19 -8.06 5.29 2.80
CA SER A 19 -7.52 6.44 2.10
C SER A 19 -8.63 7.46 1.84
N ARG A 20 -8.29 8.75 1.82
CA ARG A 20 -9.20 9.82 1.35
C ARG A 20 -9.08 10.09 -0.14
N GLN A 21 -8.19 9.34 -0.81
CA GLN A 21 -7.99 9.47 -2.25
C GLN A 21 -9.03 8.64 -3.00
N PRO A 22 -9.44 9.05 -4.22
CA PRO A 22 -10.30 8.23 -5.08
C PRO A 22 -9.68 6.86 -5.36
N PRO A 23 -10.48 5.79 -5.57
CA PRO A 23 -9.96 4.45 -5.86
C PRO A 23 -8.97 4.42 -7.02
N ALA A 24 -9.26 5.11 -8.12
CA ALA A 24 -8.35 5.19 -9.27
C ALA A 24 -6.96 5.71 -8.88
N ALA A 25 -6.88 6.79 -8.11
CA ALA A 25 -5.63 7.37 -7.65
C ALA A 25 -4.84 6.42 -6.72
N VAL A 26 -5.54 5.66 -5.86
CA VAL A 26 -4.92 4.62 -5.03
C VAL A 26 -4.30 3.52 -5.90
N LEU A 27 -5.00 3.09 -6.95
CA LEU A 27 -4.55 2.00 -7.82
C LEU A 27 -3.38 2.43 -8.70
N ASP A 28 -3.41 3.66 -9.23
CA ASP A 28 -2.29 4.20 -10.01
C ASP A 28 -1.02 4.35 -9.15
N GLN A 29 -1.19 4.76 -7.88
CA GLN A 29 -0.10 4.76 -6.90
C GLN A 29 0.44 3.37 -6.60
N ALA A 30 -0.45 2.37 -6.46
CA ALA A 30 -0.02 0.99 -6.25
C ALA A 30 0.83 0.52 -7.45
N ILE A 31 0.37 0.75 -8.68
CA ILE A 31 1.10 0.36 -9.90
C ILE A 31 2.49 1.01 -9.90
N ALA A 32 2.58 2.33 -9.71
CA ALA A 32 3.86 3.03 -9.69
C ALA A 32 4.79 2.50 -8.59
N PHE A 33 4.27 2.40 -7.35
CA PHE A 33 5.04 1.97 -6.18
C PHE A 33 5.66 0.57 -6.34
N PHE A 34 4.89 -0.37 -6.88
CA PHE A 34 5.35 -1.75 -7.09
C PHE A 34 6.22 -1.89 -8.35
N ALA A 35 5.94 -1.13 -9.40
CA ALA A 35 6.78 -1.09 -10.60
C ALA A 35 8.20 -0.58 -10.29
N GLU A 36 8.32 0.48 -9.48
CA GLU A 36 9.62 1.02 -9.01
C GLU A 36 10.44 -0.01 -8.23
N ARG A 37 9.76 -0.96 -7.56
CA ARG A 37 10.38 -2.05 -6.79
C ARG A 37 10.66 -3.31 -7.64
N GLY A 38 10.45 -3.23 -8.96
CA GLY A 38 10.72 -4.31 -9.89
C GLY A 38 9.61 -5.36 -9.99
N TYR A 39 8.43 -5.12 -9.42
CA TYR A 39 7.26 -5.97 -9.62
C TYR A 39 6.51 -5.58 -10.88
N ARG A 40 5.89 -6.56 -11.54
CA ARG A 40 4.89 -6.28 -12.58
C ARG A 40 3.57 -5.99 -11.90
N ALA A 41 3.13 -4.74 -11.96
CA ALA A 41 1.84 -4.32 -11.42
C ALA A 41 0.95 -3.75 -12.54
N GLY A 42 -0.34 -4.07 -12.50
CA GLY A 42 -1.28 -3.57 -13.50
C GLY A 42 -2.73 -3.76 -13.07
N ARG A 43 -3.62 -2.96 -13.66
CA ARG A 43 -5.07 -3.15 -13.49
C ARG A 43 -5.49 -4.48 -14.10
N THR A 44 -6.40 -5.17 -13.44
CA THR A 44 -6.98 -6.41 -13.96
C THR A 44 -8.28 -6.12 -14.71
N GLY A 45 -8.91 -7.16 -15.26
CA GLY A 45 -10.27 -7.06 -15.78
C GLY A 45 -11.35 -6.83 -14.70
N ARG A 46 -10.98 -6.85 -13.41
CA ARG A 46 -11.90 -6.54 -12.31
C ARG A 46 -11.85 -5.05 -11.99
N PRO A 47 -13.01 -4.40 -11.81
CA PRO A 47 -13.05 -2.99 -11.48
C PRO A 47 -12.38 -2.75 -10.13
N ASN A 48 -11.62 -1.66 -10.07
CA ASN A 48 -10.89 -1.18 -8.91
C ASN A 48 -9.89 -2.16 -8.26
N GLN A 49 -9.21 -2.96 -9.08
CA GLN A 49 -8.23 -3.93 -8.62
C GLN A 49 -6.93 -3.83 -9.42
N VAL A 50 -5.80 -3.98 -8.73
CA VAL A 50 -4.46 -4.09 -9.27
C VAL A 50 -3.87 -5.43 -8.85
N PHE A 51 -3.32 -6.16 -9.81
CA PHE A 51 -2.56 -7.37 -9.56
C PHE A 51 -1.07 -7.06 -9.62
N VAL A 52 -0.34 -7.60 -8.65
CA VAL A 52 1.11 -7.42 -8.47
C VAL A 52 1.77 -8.78 -8.57
N MET A 53 2.85 -8.85 -9.34
CA MET A 53 3.52 -10.11 -9.62
C MET A 53 5.04 -9.93 -9.65
N GLY A 54 5.73 -10.72 -8.84
CA GLY A 54 7.19 -10.70 -8.74
C GLY A 54 7.85 -11.96 -9.28
N ARG A 55 9.17 -12.02 -9.13
CA ARG A 55 9.99 -13.22 -9.38
C ARG A 55 9.91 -14.18 -8.18
N ALA A 56 10.71 -15.22 -8.19
CA ALA A 56 10.83 -16.13 -7.06
C ALA A 56 11.33 -15.43 -5.79
N GLU A 57 10.77 -15.81 -4.64
CA GLU A 57 11.18 -15.36 -3.30
C GLU A 57 11.10 -16.51 -2.32
N GLY A 58 12.17 -16.74 -1.55
CA GLY A 58 12.27 -17.89 -0.65
C GLY A 58 12.02 -19.20 -1.39
N GLY A 59 11.13 -20.04 -0.85
CA GLY A 59 10.70 -21.28 -1.49
C GLY A 59 9.67 -21.12 -2.62
N LEU A 60 9.21 -19.90 -2.94
CA LEU A 60 8.15 -19.68 -3.92
C LEU A 60 8.74 -19.41 -5.31
N PRO A 61 8.31 -20.14 -6.36
CA PRO A 61 8.79 -19.91 -7.73
C PRO A 61 8.31 -18.57 -8.30
N ARG A 62 7.23 -18.01 -7.72
CA ARG A 62 6.66 -16.72 -8.08
C ARG A 62 5.87 -16.16 -6.90
N VAL A 63 5.94 -14.84 -6.73
CA VAL A 63 5.12 -14.12 -5.75
C VAL A 63 4.00 -13.35 -6.43
N THR A 64 2.86 -13.29 -5.78
CA THR A 64 1.67 -12.60 -6.24
C THR A 64 1.06 -11.81 -5.12
N GLY A 65 0.41 -10.71 -5.47
CA GLY A 65 -0.38 -9.92 -4.55
C GLY A 65 -1.44 -9.12 -5.26
N GLU A 66 -2.37 -8.61 -4.49
CA GLU A 66 -3.53 -7.88 -4.97
C GLU A 66 -3.75 -6.64 -4.13
N VAL A 67 -4.12 -5.55 -4.81
CA VAL A 67 -4.60 -4.32 -4.20
C VAL A 67 -5.97 -4.01 -4.77
N ALA A 68 -7.01 -4.03 -3.94
CA ALA A 68 -8.34 -3.60 -4.34
C ALA A 68 -8.76 -2.35 -3.57
N ALA A 69 -9.42 -1.43 -4.27
CA ALA A 69 -9.86 -0.14 -3.73
C ALA A 69 -11.37 0.01 -3.89
N ARG A 70 -12.10 0.20 -2.80
CA ARG A 70 -13.56 0.40 -2.82
C ARG A 70 -13.92 1.77 -2.29
N ALA A 71 -14.60 2.58 -3.09
CA ALA A 71 -15.11 3.88 -2.68
C ALA A 71 -16.26 3.75 -1.65
N ASP A 72 -16.46 4.84 -0.91
CA ASP A 72 -17.60 5.12 -0.05
C ASP A 72 -17.91 4.03 0.97
N VAL A 73 -16.87 3.38 1.48
CA VAL A 73 -17.03 2.35 2.52
C VAL A 73 -17.16 3.03 3.88
N GLY A 74 -18.35 2.95 4.46
CA GLY A 74 -18.69 3.47 5.78
C GLY A 74 -19.01 4.97 5.79
N LYS A 75 -18.32 5.79 4.99
CA LYS A 75 -18.59 7.23 4.80
C LYS A 75 -18.24 7.69 3.38
N PRO A 76 -18.94 8.69 2.82
CA PRO A 76 -18.60 9.29 1.53
C PRO A 76 -17.16 9.81 1.48
N GLY A 77 -16.47 9.62 0.35
CA GLY A 77 -15.09 10.10 0.15
C GLY A 77 -14.02 9.27 0.87
N VAL A 78 -14.39 8.15 1.47
CA VAL A 78 -13.44 7.20 2.08
C VAL A 78 -13.31 5.97 1.18
N THR A 79 -12.08 5.73 0.74
CA THR A 79 -11.71 4.53 0.00
C THR A 79 -11.14 3.48 0.95
N LEU A 80 -11.80 2.32 1.03
CA LEU A 80 -11.24 1.13 1.66
C LEU A 80 -10.23 0.49 0.70
N VAL A 81 -9.04 0.18 1.18
CA VAL A 81 -7.99 -0.50 0.43
C VAL A 81 -7.72 -1.84 1.08
N THR A 82 -7.91 -2.92 0.34
CA THR A 82 -7.53 -4.28 0.73
C THR A 82 -6.25 -4.65 0.01
N MET A 83 -5.28 -5.16 0.76
CA MET A 83 -3.99 -5.62 0.25
C MET A 83 -3.76 -7.04 0.72
N ASP A 84 -3.41 -7.91 -0.21
CA ASP A 84 -2.95 -9.26 0.05
C ASP A 84 -1.72 -9.57 -0.79
N ALA A 85 -0.85 -10.41 -0.24
CA ALA A 85 0.34 -10.85 -0.92
C ALA A 85 0.84 -12.17 -0.36
N VAL A 86 1.64 -12.85 -1.16
CA VAL A 86 2.42 -14.00 -0.73
C VAL A 86 3.84 -13.79 -1.24
N GLY A 87 4.80 -13.67 -0.33
CA GLY A 87 6.21 -13.45 -0.65
C GLY A 87 6.98 -12.75 0.47
N GLU A 88 8.22 -13.20 0.70
CA GLU A 88 9.07 -12.68 1.79
C GLU A 88 9.34 -11.18 1.69
N ARG A 89 9.45 -10.64 0.48
CA ARG A 89 9.68 -9.21 0.23
C ARG A 89 8.39 -8.51 -0.22
N LEU A 90 7.51 -9.22 -0.92
CA LEU A 90 6.24 -8.65 -1.36
C LEU A 90 5.33 -8.29 -0.17
N GLY A 91 5.29 -9.10 0.89
CA GLY A 91 4.53 -8.81 2.11
C GLY A 91 4.99 -7.50 2.80
N PRO A 92 6.28 -7.33 3.09
CA PRO A 92 6.83 -6.05 3.58
C PRO A 92 6.57 -4.87 2.64
N ALA A 93 6.70 -5.04 1.32
CA ALA A 93 6.39 -3.97 0.36
C ALA A 93 4.91 -3.55 0.41
N MET A 94 3.98 -4.50 0.60
CA MET A 94 2.57 -4.19 0.85
C MET A 94 2.36 -3.44 2.16
N ALA A 95 3.12 -3.78 3.21
CA ALA A 95 3.08 -3.07 4.48
C ALA A 95 3.57 -1.62 4.37
N GLU A 96 4.63 -1.39 3.59
CA GLU A 96 5.13 -0.05 3.25
C GLU A 96 4.09 0.75 2.48
N PHE A 97 3.47 0.17 1.46
CA PHE A 97 2.39 0.83 0.72
C PHE A 97 1.23 1.20 1.64
N ALA A 98 0.84 0.30 2.55
CA ALA A 98 -0.17 0.59 3.56
C ALA A 98 0.24 1.72 4.52
N ALA A 99 1.54 1.88 4.81
CA ALA A 99 2.05 2.98 5.62
C ALA A 99 2.01 4.31 4.85
N LEU A 100 2.38 4.31 3.56
CA LEU A 100 2.28 5.49 2.70
C LEU A 100 0.85 6.01 2.59
N LEU A 101 -0.14 5.11 2.44
CA LEU A 101 -1.55 5.50 2.43
C LEU A 101 -1.99 6.14 3.76
N ARG A 102 -1.45 5.67 4.90
CA ARG A 102 -1.72 6.28 6.21
C ARG A 102 -1.06 7.65 6.36
N GLN A 103 0.19 7.82 5.94
CA GLN A 103 0.90 9.10 6.04
C GLN A 103 0.18 10.18 5.22
N ARG A 104 -0.30 9.84 4.02
CA ARG A 104 -1.08 10.73 3.16
C ARG A 104 -2.49 11.03 3.71
N ARG A 105 -2.97 10.28 4.70
CA ARG A 105 -4.23 10.58 5.41
C ARG A 105 -4.03 11.68 6.45
N GLN A 106 -2.83 11.80 7.02
CA GLN A 106 -2.53 12.78 8.04
C GLN A 106 -2.41 14.15 7.36
N PRO A 107 -3.17 15.18 7.77
CA PRO A 107 -2.89 16.53 7.30
C PRO A 107 -1.42 16.85 7.61
N PRO A 108 -0.72 17.65 6.78
CA PRO A 108 0.62 18.08 7.11
C PRO A 108 0.59 18.61 8.55
N ALA A 109 1.50 18.12 9.40
CA ALA A 109 1.63 18.66 10.74
C ALA A 109 1.76 20.19 10.58
N PRO A 110 1.02 21.01 11.36
CA PRO A 110 1.22 22.44 11.31
C PRO A 110 2.72 22.68 11.52
N ALA A 111 3.33 23.45 10.61
CA ALA A 111 4.73 23.83 10.71
C ALA A 111 5.00 24.33 12.14
N PRO A 112 6.16 24.01 12.75
CA PRO A 112 6.47 24.55 14.07
C PRO A 112 6.37 26.06 13.96
N GLU A 113 5.38 26.62 14.68
CA GLU A 113 5.19 28.05 14.81
C GLU A 113 6.48 28.58 15.44
N VAL A 114 7.36 29.12 14.59
CA VAL A 114 8.55 29.84 15.01
C VAL A 114 8.00 31.02 15.78
N LYS A 115 8.01 30.91 17.12
CA LYS A 115 7.81 32.05 17.99
C LYS A 115 9.00 32.97 17.76
N GLU A 116 8.87 33.88 16.79
CA GLU A 116 9.71 35.05 16.66
C GLU A 116 9.68 35.76 18.02
N HIS A 117 10.78 35.67 18.75
CA HIS A 117 11.06 36.58 19.85
C HIS A 117 11.26 37.96 19.22
N PRO A 118 10.47 38.99 19.58
CA PRO A 118 10.82 40.33 19.18
C PRO A 118 12.14 40.72 19.86
N PRO A 119 13.08 41.37 19.15
CA PRO A 119 14.25 41.95 19.77
C PRO A 119 13.82 43.15 20.61
N GLU A 120 13.95 43.05 21.93
CA GLU A 120 14.00 44.23 22.79
C GLU A 120 15.37 44.90 22.61
N THR A 121 15.35 46.16 22.19
CA THR A 121 16.49 47.08 22.12
C THR A 121 15.89 48.49 22.28
N PRO A 122 16.58 49.49 22.88
CA PRO A 122 17.89 49.51 23.53
C PRO A 122 17.86 49.60 25.06
#